data_AF-A0A225VTU2-F1
#
_entry.id   AF-A0A225VTU2-F1
#
_cell.length_a   1.000
_cell.length_b   1.000
_cell.length_c   1.000
_cell.angle_alpha   90.00
_cell.angle_beta   90.00
_cell.angle_gamma   90.00
#
_symmetry.space_group_name_H-M   'P 1'
#
loop_
_entity.id
_entity.type
_entity.pdbx_description
1 polymer ?
#
loop_
_entity_poly.entity_id
_entity_poly.type
_entity_poly.pdbx_seq_one_letter_code
_entity_poly.pdbx_strand_id
1 'polypeptide(L)'
;MVLQFFKLKTEPLKREYISIAACENNITLLRWLVEHGTSLDINSAIILASKNFVEMTWWLSEEDRVTLVCKALQEEWYSMLKWVLEKTIFNEESSHHALRSAIGEASREIVKRLSENPSSSITFFLSK
;
A
#
# COMPACT_ATOMS: atom_id res chain seq x y z
N MET A 1 -10.23 -2.93 -29.14
CA MET A 1 -9.03 -3.64 -29.64
C MET A 1 -7.99 -3.86 -28.54
N VAL A 2 -7.55 -2.80 -27.82
CA VAL A 2 -6.52 -2.89 -26.77
C VAL A 2 -6.86 -3.89 -25.64
N LEU A 3 -8.11 -3.89 -25.15
CA LEU A 3 -8.53 -4.82 -24.10
C LEU A 3 -8.47 -6.30 -24.52
N GLN A 4 -8.86 -6.61 -25.76
CA GLN A 4 -8.80 -7.99 -26.27
C GLN A 4 -7.35 -8.47 -26.37
N PHE A 5 -6.45 -7.61 -26.84
CA PHE A 5 -5.02 -7.91 -26.89
C PHE A 5 -4.43 -8.14 -25.49
N PHE A 6 -4.83 -7.33 -24.51
CA PHE A 6 -4.39 -7.47 -23.13
C PHE A 6 -4.88 -8.77 -22.49
N LYS A 7 -6.14 -9.17 -22.72
CA LYS A 7 -6.71 -10.43 -22.22
C LYS A 7 -5.96 -11.67 -22.72
N LEU A 8 -5.34 -11.59 -23.89
CA LEU A 8 -4.55 -12.69 -24.48
C LEU A 8 -3.13 -12.80 -23.91
N LYS A 9 -2.71 -11.87 -23.04
CA LYS A 9 -1.37 -11.90 -22.45
C LYS A 9 -1.29 -12.86 -21.28
N THR A 10 -0.10 -13.41 -21.08
CA THR A 10 0.23 -14.23 -19.91
C THR A 10 0.36 -13.35 -18.67
N GLU A 11 0.10 -13.92 -17.50
CA GLU A 11 0.21 -13.20 -16.22
C GLU A 11 1.59 -12.56 -15.97
N PRO A 12 2.74 -13.22 -16.29
CA PRO A 12 4.04 -12.58 -16.16
C PRO A 12 4.17 -11.29 -16.97
N LEU A 13 3.66 -11.27 -18.20
CA LEU A 13 3.72 -10.09 -19.06
C LEU A 13 2.80 -8.97 -18.54
N LYS A 14 1.64 -9.33 -17.99
CA LYS A 14 0.75 -8.35 -17.36
C LYS A 14 1.39 -7.70 -16.12
N ARG A 15 2.11 -8.48 -15.31
CA ARG A 15 2.90 -7.96 -14.18
C ARG A 15 4.03 -7.03 -14.63
N GLU A 16 4.68 -7.34 -15.75
CA GLU A 16 5.69 -6.45 -16.34
C GLU A 16 5.08 -5.09 -16.70
N TYR A 17 3.88 -5.06 -17.28
CA TYR A 17 3.19 -3.80 -17.56
C TYR A 17 2.85 -2.99 -16.30
N ILE A 18 2.48 -3.65 -15.20
CA ILE A 18 2.27 -2.98 -13.90
C ILE A 18 3.58 -2.35 -13.42
N SER A 19 4.68 -3.10 -13.43
CA SER A 19 6.00 -2.63 -13.01
C SER A 19 6.46 -1.43 -13.84
N ILE A 20 6.33 -1.50 -15.16
CA ILE A 20 6.64 -0.38 -16.06
C ILE A 20 5.76 0.83 -15.74
N ALA A 21 4.44 0.64 -15.58
CA ALA A 21 3.53 1.73 -15.26
C ALA A 21 3.86 2.40 -13.90
N ALA A 22 4.26 1.63 -12.89
CA ALA A 22 4.70 2.14 -11.59
C ALA A 22 6.04 2.91 -11.69
N CYS A 23 7.01 2.38 -12.43
CA CYS A 23 8.29 3.02 -12.69
C CYS A 23 8.12 4.36 -13.43
N GLU A 24 7.24 4.42 -14.43
CA GLU A 24 6.94 5.62 -15.20
C GLU A 24 5.95 6.57 -14.49
N ASN A 25 5.44 6.20 -13.31
CA ASN A 25 4.39 6.94 -12.60
C ASN A 25 3.12 7.17 -13.46
N ASN A 26 2.83 6.25 -14.39
CA ASN A 26 1.69 6.34 -15.28
C ASN A 26 0.44 5.77 -14.58
N ILE A 27 -0.13 6.59 -13.69
CA ILE A 27 -1.28 6.21 -12.86
C ILE A 27 -2.49 5.80 -13.68
N THR A 28 -2.72 6.45 -14.83
CA THR A 28 -3.83 6.13 -15.73
C THR A 28 -3.70 4.71 -16.28
N LEU A 29 -2.49 4.34 -16.75
CA LEU A 29 -2.23 2.99 -17.22
C LEU A 29 -2.32 1.97 -16.08
N LEU A 30 -1.73 2.29 -14.91
CA LEU A 30 -1.74 1.39 -13.76
C LEU A 30 -3.16 1.09 -13.27
N ARG A 31 -4.01 2.12 -13.16
CA ARG A 31 -5.44 1.96 -12.84
C ARG A 31 -6.14 1.08 -13.86
N TRP A 32 -5.93 1.35 -15.15
CA TRP A 32 -6.54 0.55 -16.21
C TRP A 32 -6.12 -0.93 -16.12
N LEU A 33 -4.83 -1.21 -15.88
CA LEU A 33 -4.34 -2.59 -15.74
C LEU A 33 -4.98 -3.32 -14.55
N VAL A 34 -5.11 -2.64 -13.40
CA VAL A 34 -5.74 -3.22 -12.20
C VAL A 34 -7.21 -3.50 -12.42
N GLU A 35 -7.96 -2.52 -12.94
CA GLU A 35 -9.41 -2.67 -13.21
C GLU A 35 -9.73 -3.80 -14.20
N HIS A 36 -8.76 -4.18 -15.04
CA HIS A 36 -8.91 -5.23 -16.05
C HIS A 36 -8.28 -6.57 -15.63
N GLY A 37 -8.00 -6.74 -14.34
CA GLY A 37 -7.75 -8.05 -13.72
C GLY A 37 -6.28 -8.38 -13.46
N THR A 38 -5.38 -7.40 -13.46
CA THR A 38 -4.00 -7.61 -13.01
C THR A 38 -3.82 -7.10 -11.60
N SER A 39 -3.37 -7.97 -10.68
CA SER A 39 -3.04 -7.56 -9.32
C SER A 39 -1.83 -6.61 -9.30
N LEU A 40 -1.91 -5.53 -8.52
CA LEU A 40 -0.75 -4.72 -8.19
C LEU A 40 0.14 -5.52 -7.24
N ASP A 41 1.37 -5.82 -7.65
CA ASP A 41 2.33 -6.52 -6.80
C ASP A 41 2.98 -5.58 -5.77
N ILE A 42 3.47 -6.17 -4.67
CA ILE A 42 4.05 -5.41 -3.56
C ILE A 42 5.29 -4.59 -3.96
N ASN A 43 6.11 -5.04 -4.92
CA ASN A 43 7.30 -4.29 -5.32
C ASN A 43 6.89 -3.01 -6.08
N SER A 44 5.93 -3.14 -6.98
CA SER A 44 5.33 -1.99 -7.68
C SER A 44 4.66 -1.03 -6.69
N ALA A 45 3.98 -1.54 -5.67
CA ALA A 45 3.39 -0.73 -4.62
C ALA A 45 4.43 0.04 -3.79
N ILE A 46 5.56 -0.58 -3.43
CA ILE A 46 6.67 0.08 -2.73
C ILE A 46 7.23 1.23 -3.57
N ILE A 47 7.41 1.03 -4.89
CA ILE A 47 7.86 2.08 -5.81
C ILE A 47 6.86 3.26 -5.81
N LEU A 48 5.56 2.99 -5.93
CA LEU A 48 4.52 4.02 -5.91
C LEU A 48 4.45 4.75 -4.56
N ALA A 49 4.56 4.03 -3.45
CA ALA A 49 4.56 4.58 -2.10
C ALA A 49 5.76 5.52 -1.87
N SER A 50 6.96 5.17 -2.35
CA SER A 50 8.13 6.04 -2.29
C SER A 50 7.97 7.35 -3.08
N LYS A 51 7.07 7.34 -4.08
CA LYS A 51 6.68 8.52 -4.87
C LYS A 51 5.46 9.24 -4.30
N ASN A 52 5.03 8.88 -3.09
CA ASN A 52 3.87 9.43 -2.39
C ASN A 52 2.52 9.19 -3.11
N PHE A 53 2.41 8.15 -3.94
CA PHE A 53 1.14 7.74 -4.53
C PHE A 53 0.44 6.74 -3.61
N VAL A 54 -0.38 7.23 -2.69
CA VAL A 54 -0.94 6.44 -1.58
C VAL A 54 -2.28 5.78 -1.92
N GLU A 55 -3.01 6.30 -2.91
CA GLU A 55 -4.33 5.84 -3.33
C GLU A 55 -4.29 4.42 -3.92
N MET A 56 -3.15 4.00 -4.46
CA MET A 56 -2.95 2.63 -4.94
C MET A 56 -3.23 1.56 -3.88
N THR A 57 -3.20 1.92 -2.59
CA THR A 57 -3.41 0.99 -1.47
C THR A 57 -4.79 0.34 -1.49
N TRP A 58 -5.77 0.93 -2.18
CA TRP A 58 -7.08 0.31 -2.43
C TRP A 58 -7.03 -0.91 -3.34
N TRP A 59 -5.98 -1.04 -4.14
CA TRP A 59 -5.79 -2.14 -5.09
C TRP A 59 -4.97 -3.30 -4.52
N LEU A 60 -4.46 -3.15 -3.30
CA LEU A 60 -3.68 -4.17 -2.62
C LEU A 60 -4.56 -5.11 -1.78
N SER A 61 -4.10 -6.34 -1.65
CA SER A 61 -4.60 -7.27 -0.64
C SER A 61 -4.34 -6.73 0.77
N GLU A 62 -5.04 -7.25 1.78
CA GLU A 62 -4.79 -6.85 3.17
C GLU A 62 -3.36 -7.19 3.62
N GLU A 63 -2.87 -8.38 3.27
CA GLU A 63 -1.50 -8.83 3.53
C GLU A 63 -0.45 -7.90 2.92
N ASP A 64 -0.64 -7.48 1.67
CA ASP A 64 0.26 -6.54 0.99
C ASP A 64 0.21 -5.16 1.66
N ARG A 65 -0.96 -4.70 2.11
CA ARG A 65 -1.07 -3.44 2.87
C ARG A 65 -0.32 -3.51 4.19
N VAL A 66 -0.40 -4.62 4.92
CA VAL A 66 0.36 -4.81 6.18
C VAL A 66 1.86 -4.76 5.89
N THR A 67 2.31 -5.50 4.87
CA THR A 67 3.72 -5.49 4.45
C THR A 67 4.20 -4.08 4.09
N LEU A 68 3.37 -3.32 3.37
CA LEU A 68 3.66 -1.95 2.98
C LEU A 68 3.73 -1.00 4.21
N VAL A 69 2.85 -1.16 5.20
CA VAL A 69 2.88 -0.38 6.45
C VAL A 69 4.16 -0.67 7.23
N CYS A 70 4.52 -1.95 7.40
CA CYS A 70 5.77 -2.33 8.06
C CYS A 70 6.99 -1.68 7.37
N LYS A 71 7.04 -1.72 6.04
CA LYS A 71 8.12 -1.07 5.27
C LYS A 71 8.12 0.45 5.46
N ALA A 72 6.96 1.09 5.42
CA ALA A 72 6.85 2.53 5.58
C ALA A 72 7.15 3.02 6.99
N LEU A 73 6.96 2.20 8.02
CA LEU A 73 7.41 2.52 9.38
C LEU A 73 8.95 2.57 9.46
N GLN A 74 9.63 1.67 8.74
CA GLN A 74 11.10 1.64 8.66
C GLN A 74 11.67 2.80 7.85
N GLU A 75 11.04 3.13 6.72
CA GLU A 75 11.49 4.19 5.80
C GLU A 75 10.91 5.57 6.14
N GLU A 76 10.11 5.65 7.20
CA GLU A 76 9.40 6.84 7.67
C GLU A 76 8.51 7.52 6.60
N TRP A 77 7.73 6.75 5.85
CA TRP A 77 6.79 7.28 4.84
C TRP A 77 5.47 7.75 5.47
N TYR A 78 5.54 8.86 6.20
CA TYR A 78 4.45 9.44 6.99
C TYR A 78 3.11 9.55 6.25
N SER A 79 3.11 10.12 5.04
CA SER A 79 1.89 10.31 4.24
C SER A 79 1.21 8.99 3.91
N MET A 80 2.01 7.96 3.60
CA MET A 80 1.53 6.61 3.29
C MET A 80 0.94 5.95 4.54
N LEU A 81 1.66 6.00 5.67
CA LEU A 81 1.20 5.44 6.94
C LEU A 81 -0.12 6.07 7.38
N LYS A 82 -0.19 7.41 7.37
CA LYS A 82 -1.41 8.12 7.72
C LYS A 82 -2.57 7.71 6.80
N TRP A 83 -2.33 7.69 5.49
CA TRP A 83 -3.35 7.31 4.52
C TRP A 83 -3.89 5.90 4.76
N VAL A 84 -3.00 4.90 4.87
CA VAL A 84 -3.42 3.50 5.00
C VAL A 84 -4.17 3.27 6.32
N LEU A 85 -3.65 3.81 7.42
CA LEU A 85 -4.28 3.65 8.74
C LEU A 85 -5.62 4.40 8.85
N GLU A 86 -5.83 5.49 8.10
CA GLU A 86 -7.08 6.26 8.11
C GLU A 86 -8.13 5.76 7.12
N LYS A 87 -7.69 5.29 5.95
CA LYS A 87 -8.56 5.08 4.78
C LYS A 87 -8.75 3.62 4.41
N THR A 88 -8.05 2.70 5.07
CA THR A 88 -8.19 1.26 4.82
C THR A 88 -8.67 0.54 6.07
N ILE A 89 -9.20 -0.66 5.85
CA ILE A 89 -9.70 -1.53 6.91
C ILE A 89 -8.79 -2.76 6.94
N PHE A 90 -8.46 -3.18 8.15
CA PHE A 90 -7.82 -4.46 8.44
C PHE A 90 -8.85 -5.29 9.19
N ASN A 91 -9.23 -6.44 8.63
CA ASN A 91 -10.24 -7.31 9.24
C ASN A 91 -9.58 -8.47 9.98
N GLU A 92 -8.38 -8.86 9.59
CA GLU A 92 -7.71 -10.02 10.16
C GLU A 92 -7.00 -9.65 11.46
N GLU A 93 -7.17 -10.50 12.49
CA GLU A 93 -6.49 -10.29 13.77
C GLU A 93 -4.96 -10.45 13.64
N SER A 94 -4.50 -11.27 12.71
CA SER A 94 -3.09 -11.36 12.29
C SER A 94 -2.57 -10.00 11.82
N SER A 95 -3.33 -9.29 10.97
CA SER A 95 -2.98 -7.94 10.52
C SER A 95 -2.88 -6.98 11.69
N HIS A 96 -3.85 -6.98 12.60
CA HIS A 96 -3.82 -6.12 13.79
C HIS A 96 -2.59 -6.38 14.67
N HIS A 97 -2.29 -7.64 14.93
CA HIS A 97 -1.13 -8.02 15.74
C HIS A 97 0.18 -7.57 15.07
N ALA A 98 0.36 -7.84 13.78
CA ALA A 98 1.54 -7.45 13.03
C ALA A 98 1.74 -5.92 13.02
N LEU A 99 0.67 -5.16 12.78
CA LEU A 99 0.70 -3.70 12.79
C LEU A 99 1.05 -3.13 14.18
N ARG A 100 0.46 -3.67 15.25
CA ARG A 100 0.79 -3.26 16.63
C ARG A 100 2.24 -3.55 16.98
N SER A 101 2.75 -4.73 16.62
CA SER A 101 4.15 -5.08 16.85
C SER A 101 5.08 -4.12 16.10
N ALA A 102 4.83 -3.90 14.81
CA ALA A 102 5.64 -3.02 13.97
C ALA A 102 5.62 -1.56 14.48
N ILE A 103 4.48 -1.06 14.92
CA ILE A 103 4.36 0.28 15.54
C ILE A 103 5.10 0.34 16.88
N GLY A 104 5.04 -0.71 17.69
CA GLY A 104 5.76 -0.80 18.96
C GLY A 104 7.28 -0.81 18.79
N GLU A 105 7.77 -1.33 17.66
CA GLU A 105 9.19 -1.35 17.27
C GLU A 105 9.64 -0.08 16.53
N ALA A 106 8.68 0.74 16.07
CA ALA A 106 8.97 1.94 15.28
C ALA A 106 9.64 3.06 16.10
N SER A 107 10.25 4.02 15.40
CA SER A 107 10.92 5.16 16.04
C SER A 107 9.93 6.00 16.86
N ARG A 108 10.38 6.56 17.99
CA ARG A 108 9.50 7.43 18.79
C ARG A 108 9.03 8.67 18.04
N GLU A 109 9.85 9.14 17.09
CA GLU A 109 9.50 10.30 16.25
C GLU A 109 8.33 9.97 15.32
N ILE A 110 8.32 8.79 14.69
CA ILE A 110 7.23 8.43 13.80
C ILE A 110 5.92 8.18 14.55
N VAL A 111 6.00 7.52 15.70
CA VAL A 111 4.84 7.33 16.59
C VAL A 111 4.29 8.67 17.06
N LYS A 112 5.17 9.60 17.45
CA LYS A 112 4.77 10.95 17.86
C LYS A 112 4.06 11.68 16.72
N ARG A 113 4.62 11.69 15.50
CA ARG A 113 4.01 12.34 14.34
C ARG A 113 2.66 11.74 13.95
N LEU A 114 2.52 10.41 14.02
CA LEU A 114 1.21 9.76 13.83
C LEU A 114 0.20 10.18 14.90
N SER A 115 0.67 10.46 16.12
CA SER A 115 -0.16 10.90 17.26
C SER A 115 -0.47 12.41 17.28
N GLU A 116 0.17 13.23 16.45
CA GLU A 116 -0.03 14.69 16.46
C GLU A 116 -1.39 15.12 15.88
N ASN A 117 -2.08 14.25 15.13
CA ASN A 117 -3.46 14.42 14.69
C ASN A 117 -4.14 13.05 14.45
N PRO A 118 -4.42 12.27 15.51
CA PRO A 118 -4.81 10.89 15.33
C PRO A 118 -6.32 10.82 15.04
N SER A 119 -6.67 10.17 13.94
CA SER A 119 -8.03 9.67 13.73
C SER A 119 -8.33 8.53 14.71
N SER A 120 -9.62 8.21 14.91
CA SER A 120 -10.03 7.07 15.74
C SER A 120 -9.35 5.76 15.32
N SER A 121 -9.13 5.56 14.01
CA SER A 121 -8.44 4.39 13.47
C SER A 121 -6.96 4.34 13.88
N ILE A 122 -6.24 5.48 13.83
CA ILE A 122 -4.83 5.54 14.27
C ILE A 122 -4.74 5.28 15.78
N THR A 123 -5.67 5.82 16.58
CA THR A 123 -5.64 5.60 18.04
C THR A 123 -5.76 4.13 18.44
N PHE A 124 -6.50 3.30 17.68
CA PHE A 124 -6.66 1.86 17.94
C PHE A 124 -5.34 1.07 17.81
N PHE A 125 -4.49 1.49 16.89
CA PHE A 125 -3.17 0.87 16.69
C PHE A 125 -2.10 1.40 17.64
N LEU A 126 -2.30 2.62 18.17
CA LEU A 126 -1.40 3.24 19.16
C LEU A 126 -1.74 2.87 20.61
N SER A 127 -2.95 2.39 20.90
CA SER A 127 -3.35 1.96 22.23
C SER A 127 -2.73 0.59 22.58
N LYS A 128 -2.12 0.50 23.77
CA LYS A 128 -1.61 -0.74 24.36
C LYS A 128 -2.69 -1.80 24.57
#